data_AF-A0A392NZ68-F1
#
_entry.id   AF-A0A392NZ68-F1
#
_cell.length_a   1.000
_cell.length_b   1.000
_cell.length_c   1.000
_cell.angle_alpha   90.00
_cell.angle_beta   90.00
_cell.angle_gamma   90.00
#
_symmetry.space_group_name_H-M   'P 1'
#
loop_
_entity.id
_entity.type
_entity.pdbx_description
1 polymer ?
#
loop_
_entity_poly.entity_id
_entity_poly.type
_entity_poly.pdbx_seq_one_letter_code
_entity_poly.pdbx_strand_id
1 'polypeptide(L)'
;MKEIAKDIKDSLTDMINKREIALKAGESAKDDLLGILLESNHKEKEEHGNNKNVGMSLEDVIEECKLFYFAGQETTSVLLVWTMVLLSRYPDWQARAREEVIQVFGNKKPDFDGLSHLKIVSIVLFPS
;
A
#
# COMPACT_ATOMS: atom_id res chain seq x y z
N MET A 1 17.85 -10.64 -4.36
CA MET A 1 16.43 -10.98 -4.62
C MET A 1 15.93 -12.10 -3.71
N LYS A 2 16.56 -13.29 -3.63
CA LYS A 2 16.07 -14.38 -2.76
C LYS A 2 16.04 -14.01 -1.26
N GLU A 3 17.07 -13.35 -0.74
CA GLU A 3 17.10 -12.86 0.65
C GLU A 3 15.99 -11.83 0.92
N ILE A 4 15.85 -10.82 0.07
CA ILE A 4 14.81 -9.78 0.22
C ILE A 4 13.40 -10.39 0.20
N ALA A 5 13.14 -11.33 -0.72
CA ALA A 5 11.85 -12.00 -0.80
C ALA A 5 11.55 -12.84 0.46
N LYS A 6 12.59 -13.41 1.07
CA LYS A 6 12.49 -14.13 2.34
C LYS A 6 12.22 -13.16 3.49
N ASP A 7 12.95 -12.06 3.59
CA ASP A 7 12.75 -11.05 4.64
C ASP A 7 11.33 -10.45 4.61
N ILE A 8 10.82 -10.19 3.40
CA ILE A 8 9.43 -9.73 3.20
C ILE A 8 8.45 -10.81 3.67
N LYS A 9 8.65 -12.07 3.28
CA LYS A 9 7.80 -13.18 3.70
C LYS A 9 7.79 -13.35 5.22
N ASP A 10 8.95 -13.32 5.85
CA ASP A 10 9.11 -13.48 7.30
C ASP A 10 8.40 -12.31 8.02
N SER A 11 8.58 -11.07 7.55
CA SER A 11 7.92 -9.88 8.11
C SER A 11 6.39 -9.93 7.97
N LEU A 12 5.87 -10.35 6.81
CA LEU A 12 4.44 -10.51 6.58
C LEU A 12 3.86 -11.62 7.44
N THR A 13 4.56 -12.75 7.55
CA THR A 13 4.16 -13.89 8.37
C THR A 13 4.04 -13.47 9.84
N ASP A 14 5.02 -12.76 10.37
CA ASP A 14 5.00 -12.24 11.74
C ASP A 14 3.84 -11.26 11.98
N MET A 15 3.57 -10.37 11.03
CA MET A 15 2.49 -9.40 11.11
C MET A 15 1.11 -10.08 11.10
N ILE A 16 0.92 -11.05 10.20
CA ILE A 16 -0.36 -11.77 10.05
C ILE A 16 -0.61 -12.64 11.28
N ASN A 17 0.40 -13.39 11.74
CA ASN A 17 0.28 -14.23 12.94
C ASN A 17 -0.12 -13.43 14.18
N LYS A 18 0.48 -12.25 14.39
CA LYS A 18 0.12 -11.38 15.52
C LYS A 18 -1.35 -10.95 15.47
N ARG A 19 -1.87 -10.64 14.28
CA ARG A 19 -3.26 -10.22 14.09
C ARG A 19 -4.24 -11.38 14.22
N GLU A 20 -3.89 -12.55 13.70
CA GLU A 20 -4.69 -13.77 13.82
C GLU A 20 -4.86 -14.18 15.29
N ILE A 21 -3.80 -14.06 16.10
CA ILE A 21 -3.86 -14.33 17.55
C ILE A 21 -4.77 -13.32 18.25
N ALA A 22 -4.64 -12.03 17.94
CA ALA A 22 -5.49 -10.98 18.52
C ALA A 22 -6.97 -11.19 18.18
N LEU A 23 -7.29 -11.53 16.93
CA LEU A 23 -8.66 -11.84 16.50
C LEU A 23 -9.24 -13.04 17.26
N LYS A 24 -8.46 -14.13 17.41
CA LYS A 24 -8.88 -15.30 18.19
C LYS A 24 -9.07 -15.00 19.69
N ALA A 25 -8.37 -13.99 20.21
CA ALA A 25 -8.56 -13.51 21.57
C ALA A 25 -9.80 -12.60 21.73
N GLY A 26 -10.55 -12.34 20.65
CA GLY A 26 -11.73 -11.48 20.65
C GLY A 26 -11.41 -9.98 20.53
N GLU A 27 -10.17 -9.62 20.17
CA GLU A 27 -9.84 -8.23 19.85
C GLU A 27 -10.45 -7.83 18.51
N SER A 28 -10.85 -6.57 18.38
CA SER A 28 -11.37 -6.04 17.12
C SER A 28 -10.26 -5.97 16.07
N ALA A 29 -10.61 -6.36 14.84
CA ALA A 29 -9.74 -6.18 13.69
C ALA A 29 -9.33 -4.70 13.55
N LYS A 30 -8.08 -4.46 13.14
CA LYS A 30 -7.68 -3.11 12.75
C LYS A 30 -8.44 -2.71 11.49
N ASP A 31 -8.80 -1.44 11.40
CA ASP A 31 -9.46 -0.84 10.22
C ASP A 31 -8.44 -0.58 9.09
N ASP A 32 -7.84 -1.67 8.62
CA ASP A 32 -6.98 -1.70 7.44
C ASP A 32 -7.27 -2.96 6.61
N LEU A 33 -6.74 -3.00 5.39
CA LEU A 33 -7.04 -4.07 4.43
C LEU A 33 -6.76 -5.47 4.98
N LEU A 34 -5.67 -5.66 5.73
CA LEU A 34 -5.34 -6.97 6.30
C LEU A 34 -6.29 -7.33 7.44
N GLY A 35 -6.68 -6.36 8.28
CA GLY A 35 -7.68 -6.59 9.32
C GLY A 35 -9.03 -6.99 8.73
N ILE A 36 -9.50 -6.27 7.71
CA ILE A 36 -10.75 -6.56 6.99
C ILE A 36 -10.70 -7.95 6.34
N LEU A 37 -9.58 -8.30 5.71
CA LEU A 37 -9.39 -9.62 5.09
C LEU A 37 -9.46 -10.74 6.12
N LEU A 38 -8.74 -10.62 7.24
CA LEU A 38 -8.74 -11.63 8.29
C LEU A 38 -10.11 -11.78 8.96
N GLU A 39 -10.80 -10.67 9.24
CA GLU A 39 -12.14 -10.69 9.81
C GLU A 39 -13.15 -11.35 8.86
N SER A 40 -13.10 -11.01 7.57
CA SER A 40 -13.97 -11.60 6.56
C SER A 40 -13.70 -13.10 6.40
N ASN A 41 -12.42 -13.51 6.37
CA ASN A 41 -12.02 -14.90 6.31
C ASN A 41 -12.45 -15.70 7.56
N HIS A 42 -12.43 -15.07 8.75
CA HIS A 42 -12.92 -15.69 9.98
C HIS A 42 -14.43 -15.93 9.93
N LYS A 43 -15.20 -14.91 9.55
CA LYS A 43 -16.66 -15.00 9.40
C LYS A 43 -17.07 -16.08 8.40
N GLU A 44 -16.40 -16.13 7.25
CA GLU A 44 -16.65 -17.14 6.21
C GLU A 44 -16.45 -18.58 6.74
N LYS A 45 -15.42 -18.80 7.57
CA LYS A 45 -15.16 -20.09 8.21
C LYS A 45 -16.20 -20.43 9.28
N GLU A 46 -16.66 -19.45 10.05
CA GLU A 46 -17.70 -19.67 11.07
C GLU A 46 -19.06 -20.02 10.44
N GLU A 47 -19.46 -19.31 9.40
CA GLU A 47 -20.76 -19.51 8.72
C GLU A 47 -20.87 -20.87 8.01
N HIS A 48 -19.74 -21.42 7.55
CA HIS A 48 -19.69 -22.68 6.81
C HIS A 48 -19.18 -23.88 7.64
N GLY A 49 -19.01 -23.70 8.96
CA GLY A 49 -18.64 -24.74 9.89
C GLY A 49 -17.24 -25.33 9.65
N ASN A 50 -17.01 -26.57 10.12
CA ASN A 50 -15.70 -27.24 10.09
C ASN A 50 -15.24 -27.71 8.68
N ASN A 51 -15.81 -27.14 7.61
CA ASN A 51 -15.39 -27.45 6.25
C ASN A 51 -14.03 -26.79 5.98
N LYS A 52 -12.96 -27.58 6.05
CA LYS A 52 -11.58 -27.11 5.86
C LYS A 52 -11.27 -26.51 4.47
N ASN A 53 -12.21 -26.63 3.52
CA ASN A 53 -12.07 -26.10 2.17
C ASN A 53 -12.72 -24.72 1.99
N VAL A 54 -13.15 -24.06 3.08
CA VAL A 54 -13.83 -22.77 3.04
C VAL A 54 -12.96 -21.69 3.67
N GLY A 55 -12.87 -20.54 3.00
CA GLY A 55 -11.96 -19.44 3.33
C GLY A 55 -10.50 -19.69 2.91
N MET A 56 -9.67 -18.67 3.12
CA MET A 56 -8.23 -18.67 2.85
C MET A 56 -7.44 -19.35 3.98
N SER A 57 -6.41 -20.14 3.62
CA SER A 57 -5.38 -20.56 4.57
C SER A 57 -4.50 -19.38 5.00
N LEU A 58 -3.71 -19.57 6.06
CA LEU A 58 -2.75 -18.55 6.49
C LEU A 58 -1.72 -18.28 5.39
N GLU A 59 -1.26 -19.34 4.73
CA GLU A 59 -0.34 -19.28 3.60
C GLU A 59 -0.92 -18.49 2.43
N ASP A 60 -2.22 -18.68 2.11
CA ASP A 60 -2.89 -17.91 1.06
C ASP A 60 -2.89 -16.41 1.40
N VAL A 61 -3.25 -16.06 2.65
CA VAL A 61 -3.25 -14.65 3.11
C VAL A 61 -1.84 -14.04 3.01
N ILE A 62 -0.79 -14.80 3.34
CA ILE A 62 0.61 -14.35 3.22
C ILE A 62 0.97 -14.10 1.76
N GLU A 63 0.67 -15.03 0.85
CA GLU A 63 1.03 -14.88 -0.56
C GLU A 63 0.23 -13.76 -1.25
N GLU A 64 -1.04 -13.55 -0.88
CA GLU A 64 -1.83 -12.41 -1.37
C GLU A 64 -1.29 -11.06 -0.87
N CYS A 65 -0.96 -10.96 0.42
CA CYS A 65 -0.35 -9.74 0.98
C CYS A 65 1.00 -9.43 0.33
N LYS A 66 1.78 -10.47 0.05
CA LYS A 66 3.07 -10.37 -0.64
C LYS A 66 2.89 -9.90 -2.09
N LEU A 67 1.91 -10.44 -2.81
CA LEU A 67 1.58 -10.02 -4.16
C LEU A 67 1.19 -8.54 -4.19
N PHE A 68 0.32 -8.09 -3.29
CA PHE A 68 -0.09 -6.69 -3.17
C PHE A 68 1.10 -5.76 -2.91
N TYR A 69 2.00 -6.15 -2.01
CA TYR A 69 3.21 -5.39 -1.71
C TYR A 69 4.09 -5.21 -2.94
N PHE A 70 4.40 -6.29 -3.67
CA PHE A 70 5.25 -6.21 -4.86
C PHE A 70 4.61 -5.41 -5.99
N ALA A 71 3.33 -5.64 -6.25
CA ALA A 71 2.59 -4.91 -7.28
C ALA A 71 2.62 -3.39 -7.04
N GLY A 72 2.46 -2.96 -5.78
CA GLY A 72 2.53 -1.54 -5.41
C GLY A 72 3.96 -0.98 -5.38
N GLN A 73 4.91 -1.72 -4.83
CA GLN A 73 6.27 -1.23 -4.61
C GLN A 73 7.04 -1.08 -5.93
N GLU A 74 7.04 -2.08 -6.80
CA GLU A 74 7.84 -2.06 -8.02
C GLU A 74 7.38 -0.95 -8.96
N THR A 75 6.07 -0.87 -9.22
CA THR A 75 5.48 0.12 -10.13
C THR A 75 5.66 1.55 -9.62
N THR A 76 5.37 1.81 -8.34
CA THR A 76 5.49 3.16 -7.75
C THR A 76 6.94 3.60 -7.64
N SER A 77 7.86 2.68 -7.31
CA SER A 77 9.29 3.03 -7.20
C SER A 77 9.85 3.42 -8.56
N VAL A 78 9.53 2.66 -9.61
CA VAL A 78 9.95 2.98 -10.99
C VAL A 78 9.39 4.32 -11.44
N LEU A 79 8.10 4.58 -11.18
CA LEU A 79 7.47 5.88 -11.46
C LEU A 79 8.26 7.03 -10.82
N LEU A 80 8.49 6.96 -9.51
CA LEU A 80 9.18 8.01 -8.77
C LEU A 80 10.63 8.21 -9.23
N VAL A 81 11.35 7.13 -9.57
CA VAL A 81 12.71 7.23 -10.13
C VAL A 81 12.69 8.03 -11.43
N TRP A 82 11.79 7.71 -12.36
CA TRP A 82 11.69 8.44 -13.63
C TRP A 82 11.21 9.88 -13.44
N THR A 83 10.27 10.13 -12.53
CA THR A 83 9.86 11.47 -12.14
C THR A 83 11.07 12.30 -11.68
N MET A 84 11.92 11.75 -10.82
CA MET A 84 13.13 12.44 -10.34
C MET A 84 14.13 12.70 -11.46
N VAL A 85 14.32 11.74 -12.38
CA VAL A 85 15.16 11.93 -13.58
C VAL A 85 14.62 13.07 -14.44
N LEU A 86 13.33 13.09 -14.74
CA LEU A 86 12.70 14.15 -15.54
C LEU A 86 12.85 15.52 -14.87
N LEU A 87 12.55 15.62 -13.58
CA LEU A 87 12.70 16.87 -12.82
C LEU A 87 14.15 17.39 -12.83
N SER A 88 15.13 16.49 -12.68
CA SER A 88 16.56 16.88 -12.72
C SER A 88 17.01 17.37 -14.10
N ARG A 89 16.42 16.82 -15.17
CA ARG A 89 16.75 17.17 -16.56
C ARG A 89 16.02 18.43 -17.03
N TYR A 90 14.86 18.75 -16.44
CA TYR A 90 14.03 19.88 -16.81
C TYR A 90 13.80 20.83 -15.60
N PRO A 91 14.79 21.65 -15.22
CA PRO A 91 14.70 22.53 -14.05
C PRO A 91 13.52 23.49 -14.08
N ASP A 92 13.11 23.96 -15.26
CA ASP A 92 11.93 24.84 -15.41
C ASP A 92 10.64 24.15 -14.94
N TRP A 93 10.46 22.88 -15.29
CA TRP A 93 9.31 22.09 -14.85
C TRP A 93 9.39 21.77 -13.36
N GLN A 94 10.59 21.54 -12.83
CA GLN A 94 10.80 21.39 -11.40
C GLN A 94 10.45 22.66 -10.61
N ALA A 95 10.84 23.83 -11.10
CA ALA A 95 10.50 25.11 -10.50
C ALA A 95 8.97 25.33 -10.49
N ARG A 96 8.30 25.07 -11.63
CA ARG A 96 6.84 25.18 -11.76
C ARG A 96 6.09 24.23 -10.83
N ALA A 97 6.49 22.97 -10.76
CA ALA A 97 5.87 21.99 -9.86
C ALA A 97 6.05 22.39 -8.38
N ARG A 98 7.23 22.90 -8.02
CA ARG A 98 7.50 23.41 -6.66
C ARG A 98 6.63 24.64 -6.35
N GLU A 99 6.52 25.57 -7.28
CA GLU A 99 5.69 26.77 -7.13
C GLU A 99 4.22 26.40 -6.95
N GLU A 100 3.67 25.47 -7.74
CA GLU A 100 2.30 24.98 -7.60
C GLU A 100 2.05 24.42 -6.18
N VAL A 101 2.94 23.56 -5.68
CA VAL A 101 2.83 22.99 -4.33
C VAL A 101 2.83 24.08 -3.25
N ILE A 102 3.69 25.09 -3.39
CA ILE A 102 3.76 26.23 -2.45
C ILE A 102 2.49 27.09 -2.56
N GLN A 103 1.95 27.31 -3.74
CA GLN A 103 0.73 28.09 -3.92
C GLN A 103 -0.50 27.39 -3.32
N VAL A 104 -0.62 26.07 -3.49
CA VAL A 104 -1.76 25.30 -2.98
C VAL A 104 -1.66 25.07 -1.47
N PHE A 105 -0.49 24.69 -0.96
CA PHE A 105 -0.36 24.27 0.44
C PHE A 105 0.38 25.28 1.33
N GLY A 106 1.23 26.14 0.78
CA GLY A 106 2.13 26.99 1.55
C GLY A 106 2.98 26.17 2.53
N ASN A 107 2.82 26.44 3.82
CA ASN A 107 3.49 25.70 4.92
C ASN A 107 2.56 24.66 5.60
N LYS A 108 1.38 24.39 5.05
CA LYS A 108 0.44 23.41 5.60
C LYS A 108 0.80 22.01 5.13
N LYS A 109 0.36 21.01 5.89
CA LYS A 109 0.44 19.62 5.44
C LYS A 109 -0.52 19.40 4.26
N PRO A 110 -0.11 18.66 3.23
CA PRO A 110 -1.01 18.29 2.14
C PRO A 110 -2.24 17.53 2.63
N ASP A 111 -3.40 17.83 2.04
CA ASP A 111 -4.67 17.13 2.24
C ASP A 111 -5.26 16.69 0.89
N PHE A 112 -6.28 15.84 0.92
CA PHE A 112 -6.86 15.27 -0.31
C PHE A 112 -7.45 16.34 -1.24
N ASP A 113 -8.06 17.38 -0.68
CA ASP A 113 -8.66 18.45 -1.47
C ASP A 113 -7.56 19.23 -2.22
N GLY A 114 -6.52 19.68 -1.53
CA GLY A 114 -5.41 20.37 -2.17
C GLY A 114 -4.65 19.50 -3.17
N LEU A 115 -4.53 18.19 -2.93
CA LEU A 115 -3.84 17.29 -3.86
C LEU A 115 -4.54 17.25 -5.23
N SER A 116 -5.87 17.36 -5.26
CA SER A 116 -6.64 17.42 -6.50
C SER A 116 -6.37 18.67 -7.35
N HIS A 117 -5.78 19.71 -6.75
CA HIS A 117 -5.45 20.97 -7.41
C HIS A 117 -4.03 20.99 -8.03
N LEU A 118 -3.20 19.97 -7.78
CA LEU A 118 -1.83 19.89 -8.29
C LEU A 118 -1.77 19.38 -9.75
N LYS A 119 -2.11 20.25 -10.71
CA LYS A 119 -2.17 19.91 -12.14
C LYS A 119 -0.79 19.71 -12.75
N ILE A 120 0.17 20.57 -12.41
CA ILE A 120 1.55 20.51 -12.92
C ILE A 120 2.25 19.27 -12.37
N VAL A 121 2.12 18.98 -11.07
CA VAL A 121 2.66 17.75 -10.49
C VAL A 121 2.07 16.52 -11.18
N SER A 122 0.77 16.52 -11.47
CA SER A 122 0.11 15.41 -12.20
C SER A 122 0.69 15.21 -13.60
N ILE A 123 0.96 16.29 -14.33
CA ILE A 123 1.61 16.24 -15.66
C ILE A 123 3.04 15.68 -15.56
N VAL A 124 3.78 16.05 -14.51
CA VAL A 124 5.15 15.56 -14.30
C VAL A 124 5.16 14.07 -13.93
N LEU A 125 4.19 13.61 -13.13
CA LEU A 125 4.04 12.20 -12.76
C LEU A 125 3.60 11.34 -13.94
N PHE A 126 2.66 11.84 -14.75
CA PHE A 126 2.07 11.10 -15.87
C PHE A 126 2.26 11.87 -17.18
N PRO A 127 3.49 11.95 -17.70
CA PRO A 127 3.77 12.66 -18.95
C PRO A 127 3.07 11.92 -20.11
N SER A 128 2.21 12.63 -20.84
CA SER A 128 1.51 12.16 -22.03
C SER A 128 2.26 12.44 -23.33
#